data_AF-A0A924A9V2-F1
#
_entry.id   AF-A0A924A9V2-F1
#
_cell.length_a   1.000
_cell.length_b   1.000
_cell.length_c   1.000
_cell.angle_alpha   90.00
_cell.angle_beta   90.00
_cell.angle_gamma   90.00
#
_symmetry.space_group_name_H-M   'P 1'
#
loop_
_entity.id
_entity.type
_entity.pdbx_description
1 polymer ?
#
loop_
_entity_poly.entity_id
_entity_poly.type
_entity_poly.pdbx_seq_one_letter_code
_entity_poly.pdbx_strand_id
1 'polypeptide(L)'
;FAIFSIGFFPLKDFILTDGWQNAFAWGTLIFFIAVPVIGIITWVIRRLAKIKSNRKVLRFTFISLWLVGLICFVSLIFSVGNDFKSSNNITEQEVYLTNPGAQKMEVTTNSPSKKYYRNNWLKFEPFQGLNDDTVLIENVTIKILKSPTDSFKVTMLKMANGSVRHVADTLARLIQFNVAQRDSLLVLDKGITINKTDKWRNQHILLTIYVPVGKQVRVDRNVGWGHDVHFNGFAFTDDNYIDIDGEEKGWDEGVDYIMKAKGLYTLAGEPADWDKNGDHSKKNNDANNDGNNDNNDNKSYNKNDSGYRYNATPQKIDSLKLNLKKIQQQYKDSLLKEQREIEKQKEDNQKKLEKIIVTKTDFDANGSRTLQSYSPLACIGLI
;
A
#
# COMPACT_ATOMS: atom_id res chain seq x y z
N PHE A 1 -20.39 -5.34 18.84
CA PHE A 1 -20.10 -5.98 17.53
C PHE A 1 -20.96 -5.42 16.39
N ALA A 2 -22.30 -5.37 16.47
CA ALA A 2 -23.12 -4.81 15.37
C ALA A 2 -22.89 -3.29 15.12
N ILE A 3 -22.62 -2.51 16.17
CA ILE A 3 -22.38 -1.06 16.07
C ILE A 3 -21.02 -0.75 15.40
N PHE A 4 -20.05 -1.67 15.46
CA PHE A 4 -18.74 -1.52 14.79
C PHE A 4 -18.84 -1.65 13.26
N SER A 5 -19.87 -2.31 12.73
CA SER A 5 -20.04 -2.50 11.27
C SER A 5 -20.52 -1.24 10.54
N ILE A 6 -21.15 -0.29 11.24
CA ILE A 6 -21.80 0.88 10.61
C ILE A 6 -20.78 2.01 10.36
N GLY A 7 -19.72 2.11 11.18
CA GLY A 7 -18.65 3.10 10.97
C GLY A 7 -17.65 2.74 9.87
N PHE A 8 -17.55 1.47 9.47
CA PHE A 8 -16.58 1.01 8.47
C PHE A 8 -17.09 1.14 7.01
N PHE A 9 -18.39 1.38 6.84
CA PHE A 9 -19.03 1.38 5.52
C PHE A 9 -18.57 2.53 4.59
N PRO A 10 -18.32 3.76 5.06
CA PRO A 10 -17.77 4.81 4.21
C PRO A 10 -16.35 4.53 3.71
N LEU A 11 -15.58 3.74 4.47
CA LEU A 11 -14.18 3.44 4.17
C LEU A 11 -13.99 2.24 3.25
N LYS A 12 -15.04 1.42 3.10
CA LYS A 12 -15.01 0.23 2.27
C LYS A 12 -14.63 0.56 0.82
N ASP A 13 -15.07 1.72 0.31
CA ASP A 13 -14.85 2.10 -1.09
C ASP A 13 -13.39 2.47 -1.38
N PHE A 14 -12.66 2.89 -0.34
CA PHE A 14 -11.23 3.17 -0.40
C PHE A 14 -10.37 1.93 -0.16
N ILE A 15 -10.93 0.82 0.31
CA ILE A 15 -10.16 -0.39 0.68
C ILE A 15 -10.52 -1.57 -0.23
N LEU A 16 -11.80 -1.89 -0.35
CA LEU A 16 -12.28 -3.08 -1.05
C LEU A 16 -12.43 -2.82 -2.54
N THR A 17 -11.96 -3.77 -3.35
CA THR A 17 -12.13 -3.77 -4.80
C THR A 17 -13.57 -4.07 -5.19
N ASP A 18 -14.04 -3.47 -6.29
CA ASP A 18 -15.36 -3.76 -6.82
C ASP A 18 -15.46 -5.20 -7.34
N GLY A 19 -16.67 -5.76 -7.36
CA GLY A 19 -16.92 -7.14 -7.77
C GLY A 19 -16.87 -8.15 -6.61
N TRP A 20 -16.00 -9.16 -6.69
CA TRP A 20 -16.02 -10.30 -5.79
C TRP A 20 -15.70 -9.95 -4.32
N GLN A 21 -14.78 -9.03 -4.07
CA GLN A 21 -14.49 -8.60 -2.69
C GLN A 21 -15.70 -7.93 -2.04
N ASN A 22 -16.40 -7.06 -2.76
CA ASN A 22 -17.64 -6.45 -2.29
C ASN A 22 -18.75 -7.50 -2.08
N ALA A 23 -18.90 -8.46 -3.00
CA ALA A 23 -19.86 -9.56 -2.84
C ALA A 23 -19.57 -10.42 -1.61
N PHE A 24 -18.31 -10.78 -1.38
CA PHE A 24 -17.89 -11.50 -0.18
C PHE A 24 -18.10 -10.66 1.08
N ALA A 25 -17.88 -9.35 1.04
CA ALA A 25 -18.12 -8.45 2.17
C ALA A 25 -19.59 -8.43 2.59
N TRP A 26 -20.51 -8.31 1.62
CA TRP A 26 -21.94 -8.43 1.86
C TRP A 26 -22.34 -9.82 2.35
N GLY A 27 -21.76 -10.87 1.78
CA GLY A 27 -21.96 -12.25 2.23
C GLY A 27 -21.54 -12.46 3.68
N THR A 28 -20.37 -11.94 4.08
CA THR A 28 -19.91 -11.95 5.47
C THR A 28 -20.85 -11.14 6.37
N LEU A 29 -21.23 -9.93 5.97
CA LEU A 29 -22.11 -9.09 6.78
C LEU A 29 -23.46 -9.77 7.06
N ILE A 30 -24.09 -10.33 6.03
CA ILE A 30 -25.40 -10.96 6.14
C ILE A 30 -25.28 -12.33 6.83
N PHE A 31 -24.44 -13.21 6.31
CA PHE A 31 -24.45 -14.62 6.73
C PHE A 31 -23.53 -14.92 7.91
N PHE A 32 -22.40 -14.23 8.04
CA PHE A 32 -21.46 -14.49 9.14
C PHE A 32 -21.81 -13.67 10.39
N ILE A 33 -22.24 -12.41 10.22
CA ILE A 33 -22.56 -11.50 11.34
C ILE A 33 -24.06 -11.52 11.66
N ALA A 34 -24.95 -11.26 10.69
CA ALA A 34 -26.36 -11.09 10.99
C ALA A 34 -27.06 -12.41 11.40
N VAL A 35 -26.71 -13.54 10.80
CA VAL A 35 -27.32 -14.85 11.12
C VAL A 35 -27.10 -15.26 12.58
N PRO A 36 -25.89 -15.21 13.18
CA PRO A 36 -25.72 -15.44 14.61
C PRO A 36 -26.48 -14.45 15.49
N VAL A 37 -26.50 -13.16 15.12
CA VAL A 37 -27.24 -12.13 15.86
C VAL A 37 -28.74 -12.44 15.89
N ILE A 38 -29.34 -12.78 14.75
CA ILE A 38 -30.74 -13.20 14.66
C ILE A 38 -30.96 -14.50 15.44
N GLY A 39 -30.01 -15.45 15.37
CA GLY A 39 -30.03 -16.68 16.16
C GLY A 39 -30.12 -16.41 17.67
N ILE A 40 -29.32 -15.47 18.17
CA ILE A 40 -29.34 -15.04 19.57
C ILE A 40 -30.67 -14.35 19.91
N ILE A 41 -31.13 -13.40 19.09
CA ILE A 41 -32.40 -12.68 19.32
C ILE A 41 -33.58 -13.67 19.38
N THR A 42 -33.68 -14.57 18.40
CA THR A 42 -34.74 -15.57 18.35
C THR A 42 -34.66 -16.55 19.52
N TRP A 43 -33.45 -16.90 19.98
CA TRP A 43 -33.24 -17.69 21.19
C TRP A 43 -33.73 -16.96 22.45
N VAL A 44 -33.43 -15.66 22.61
CA VAL A 44 -33.90 -14.83 23.74
C VAL A 44 -35.43 -14.73 23.75
N ILE A 45 -36.05 -14.39 22.62
CA ILE A 45 -37.52 -14.28 22.51
C ILE A 45 -38.18 -15.62 22.88
N ARG A 46 -37.65 -16.72 22.35
CA ARG A 46 -38.17 -18.06 22.63
C ARG A 46 -38.03 -18.43 24.11
N ARG A 47 -36.93 -18.04 24.74
CA ARG A 47 -36.66 -18.26 26.17
C ARG A 47 -37.68 -17.53 27.05
N LEU A 48 -38.03 -16.28 26.69
CA LEU A 48 -39.02 -15.47 27.42
C LEU A 48 -40.45 -15.99 27.20
N ALA A 49 -40.81 -16.35 25.96
CA ALA A 49 -42.13 -16.87 25.63
C ALA A 49 -42.38 -18.32 26.09
N LYS A 50 -41.39 -18.98 26.73
CA LYS A 50 -41.45 -20.39 27.18
C LYS A 50 -41.82 -21.38 26.07
N ILE A 51 -41.56 -21.05 24.80
CA ILE A 51 -41.90 -21.91 23.65
C ILE A 51 -40.87 -23.06 23.56
N LYS A 52 -41.32 -24.30 23.78
CA LYS A 52 -40.47 -25.50 23.82
C LYS A 52 -40.37 -26.26 22.48
N SER A 53 -40.47 -25.56 21.34
CA SER A 53 -40.35 -26.21 20.02
C SER A 53 -38.88 -26.43 19.64
N ASN A 54 -38.48 -27.70 19.50
CA ASN A 54 -37.13 -28.11 19.11
C ASN A 54 -37.13 -28.72 17.70
N ARG A 55 -37.18 -27.88 16.67
CA ARG A 55 -37.07 -28.33 15.29
C ARG A 55 -35.59 -28.42 14.88
N LYS A 56 -35.08 -29.65 14.71
CA LYS A 56 -33.71 -29.93 14.24
C LYS A 56 -33.39 -29.20 12.93
N VAL A 57 -34.33 -29.19 11.99
CA VAL A 57 -34.20 -28.54 10.67
C VAL A 57 -33.82 -27.05 10.78
N LEU A 58 -34.46 -26.32 11.70
CA LEU A 58 -34.18 -24.90 11.88
C LEU A 58 -32.72 -24.67 12.32
N ARG A 59 -32.23 -25.49 13.27
CA ARG A 59 -30.84 -25.41 13.75
C ARG A 59 -29.83 -25.70 12.63
N PHE A 60 -30.06 -26.74 11.84
CA PHE A 60 -29.19 -27.06 10.70
C PHE A 60 -29.20 -25.96 9.64
N THR A 61 -30.34 -25.30 9.41
CA THR A 61 -30.44 -24.17 8.47
C THR A 61 -29.58 -22.99 8.94
N PHE A 62 -29.67 -22.60 10.22
CA PHE A 62 -28.84 -21.53 10.79
C PHE A 62 -27.34 -21.86 10.70
N ILE A 63 -26.95 -23.11 11.00
CA ILE A 63 -25.55 -23.54 10.92
C ILE A 63 -25.06 -23.53 9.48
N SER A 64 -25.85 -24.04 8.54
CA SER A 64 -25.51 -24.06 7.12
C SER A 64 -25.33 -22.65 6.56
N LEU A 65 -26.26 -21.74 6.89
CA LEU A 65 -26.20 -20.36 6.44
C LEU A 65 -24.99 -19.62 7.04
N TRP A 66 -24.69 -19.87 8.32
CA TRP A 66 -23.48 -19.33 8.95
C TRP A 66 -22.19 -19.88 8.32
N LEU A 67 -22.15 -21.17 7.93
CA LEU A 67 -21.01 -21.75 7.21
C LEU A 67 -20.76 -21.05 5.86
N VAL A 68 -21.81 -20.70 5.12
CA VAL A 68 -21.69 -19.91 3.89
C VAL A 68 -21.05 -18.54 4.19
N GLY A 69 -21.47 -17.90 5.27
CA GLY A 69 -20.86 -16.66 5.74
C GLY A 69 -19.37 -16.81 6.09
N LEU A 70 -18.99 -17.92 6.73
CA LEU A 70 -17.60 -18.23 7.04
C LEU A 70 -16.76 -18.39 5.76
N ILE A 71 -17.28 -19.09 4.74
CA ILE A 71 -16.60 -19.24 3.45
C ILE A 71 -16.41 -17.87 2.77
N CYS A 72 -17.44 -17.02 2.81
CA CYS A 72 -17.34 -15.64 2.30
C CYS A 72 -16.27 -14.84 3.05
N PHE A 73 -16.24 -14.95 4.38
CA PHE A 73 -15.27 -14.25 5.23
C PHE A 73 -13.83 -14.66 4.92
N VAL A 74 -13.57 -15.96 4.84
CA VAL A 74 -12.24 -16.48 4.47
C VAL A 74 -11.86 -16.03 3.06
N SER A 75 -12.78 -16.12 2.11
CA SER A 75 -12.53 -15.69 0.71
C SER A 75 -12.24 -14.19 0.62
N LEU A 76 -12.94 -13.35 1.38
CA LEU A 76 -12.69 -11.92 1.48
C LEU A 76 -11.28 -11.66 2.00
N ILE A 77 -10.90 -12.31 3.10
CA ILE A 77 -9.57 -12.18 3.70
C ILE A 77 -8.52 -12.49 2.64
N PHE A 78 -8.55 -13.69 2.04
CA PHE A 78 -7.58 -14.09 1.02
C PHE A 78 -7.53 -13.14 -0.18
N SER A 79 -8.69 -12.68 -0.66
CA SER A 79 -8.77 -11.76 -1.80
C SER A 79 -8.16 -10.40 -1.47
N VAL A 80 -8.50 -9.82 -0.32
CA VAL A 80 -7.96 -8.52 0.11
C VAL A 80 -6.46 -8.62 0.32
N GLY A 81 -5.95 -9.62 1.06
CA GLY A 81 -4.51 -9.68 1.30
C GLY A 81 -3.69 -10.07 0.07
N ASN A 82 -4.28 -10.70 -0.95
CA ASN A 82 -3.62 -10.86 -2.24
C ASN A 82 -3.37 -9.50 -2.92
N ASP A 83 -4.21 -8.48 -2.70
CA ASP A 83 -4.00 -7.14 -3.28
C ASP A 83 -2.79 -6.40 -2.69
N PHE A 84 -2.21 -6.89 -1.58
CA PHE A 84 -1.04 -6.29 -0.93
C PHE A 84 0.23 -7.13 -1.10
N LYS A 85 0.18 -8.17 -1.93
CA LYS A 85 1.22 -9.22 -2.01
C LYS A 85 2.57 -8.72 -2.52
N SER A 86 2.60 -7.78 -3.45
CA SER A 86 3.83 -7.31 -4.10
C SER A 86 4.02 -5.82 -3.90
N SER A 87 5.23 -5.42 -3.51
CA SER A 87 5.68 -4.03 -3.56
C SER A 87 6.21 -3.65 -4.95
N ASN A 88 6.20 -2.35 -5.24
CA ASN A 88 6.72 -1.74 -6.45
C ASN A 88 8.26 -1.76 -6.48
N ASN A 89 8.83 -1.43 -7.64
CA ASN A 89 10.26 -1.17 -7.76
C ASN A 89 10.60 0.20 -7.15
N ILE A 90 11.61 0.20 -6.29
CA ILE A 90 12.14 1.40 -5.64
C ILE A 90 12.82 2.26 -6.71
N THR A 91 12.25 3.44 -6.99
CA THR A 91 12.80 4.39 -7.97
C THR A 91 12.96 5.74 -7.29
N GLU A 92 14.21 6.13 -7.01
CA GLU A 92 14.52 7.42 -6.40
C GLU A 92 14.30 8.56 -7.40
N GLN A 93 13.57 9.59 -6.97
CA GLN A 93 13.34 10.82 -7.71
C GLN A 93 14.04 11.97 -7.01
N GLU A 94 14.92 12.67 -7.71
CA GLU A 94 15.57 13.86 -7.16
C GLU A 94 14.60 15.06 -7.20
N VAL A 95 14.46 15.74 -6.07
CA VAL A 95 13.63 16.95 -5.96
C VAL A 95 14.51 18.15 -6.24
N TYR A 96 14.10 18.97 -7.22
CA TYR A 96 14.81 20.20 -7.54
C TYR A 96 14.69 21.24 -6.41
N LEU A 97 15.83 21.74 -5.96
CA LEU A 97 15.97 22.74 -4.90
C LEU A 97 16.31 24.10 -5.51
N THR A 98 15.58 25.15 -5.14
CA THR A 98 15.82 26.52 -5.62
C THR A 98 17.06 27.16 -4.98
N ASN A 99 17.36 26.77 -3.73
CA ASN A 99 18.52 27.24 -2.99
C ASN A 99 19.18 26.08 -2.21
N PRO A 100 19.90 25.18 -2.89
CA PRO A 100 20.59 24.07 -2.23
C PRO A 100 21.75 24.54 -1.33
N GLY A 101 22.18 25.81 -1.47
CA GLY A 101 23.24 26.44 -0.70
C GLY A 101 22.81 27.01 0.65
N ALA A 102 21.50 27.06 0.97
CA ALA A 102 20.96 27.66 2.19
C ALA A 102 21.68 27.18 3.46
N GLN A 103 21.82 28.03 4.49
CA GLN A 103 22.52 27.66 5.73
C GLN A 103 21.69 26.75 6.66
N LYS A 104 20.37 26.89 6.58
CA LYS A 104 19.39 26.13 7.36
C LYS A 104 18.28 25.66 6.43
N MET A 105 17.84 24.42 6.62
CA MET A 105 16.65 23.87 5.98
C MET A 105 15.62 23.50 7.04
N GLU A 106 14.45 24.14 6.99
CA GLU A 106 13.31 23.82 7.84
C GLU A 106 12.23 23.12 7.01
N VAL A 107 11.92 21.89 7.40
CA VAL A 107 10.97 21.02 6.73
C VAL A 107 9.60 21.23 7.37
N THR A 108 8.62 21.60 6.56
CA THR A 108 7.29 21.96 7.05
C THR A 108 6.24 21.55 6.03
N THR A 109 4.97 21.44 6.45
CA THR A 109 3.88 21.12 5.52
C THR A 109 3.20 22.38 4.99
N ASN A 110 2.48 22.24 3.87
CA ASN A 110 1.65 23.29 3.27
C ASN A 110 0.48 23.77 4.18
N SER A 111 0.26 23.13 5.33
CA SER A 111 -0.82 23.43 6.28
C SER A 111 -0.31 23.50 7.73
N PRO A 112 0.55 24.48 8.08
CA PRO A 112 1.26 24.53 9.35
C PRO A 112 0.37 24.77 10.59
N SER A 113 -0.88 25.24 10.40
CA SER A 113 -1.79 25.63 11.48
C SER A 113 -2.74 24.52 11.97
N LYS A 114 -2.85 23.37 11.28
CA LYS A 114 -3.74 22.28 11.70
C LYS A 114 -3.06 21.37 12.74
N LYS A 115 -2.92 21.88 13.97
CA LYS A 115 -2.51 21.08 15.14
C LYS A 115 -3.75 20.45 15.77
N TYR A 116 -4.00 19.16 15.51
CA TYR A 116 -5.03 18.41 16.23
C TYR A 116 -4.44 17.16 16.87
N TYR A 117 -3.96 17.30 18.10
CA TYR A 117 -3.77 16.16 19.00
C TYR A 117 -5.14 15.80 19.60
N ARG A 118 -5.63 14.59 19.31
CA ARG A 118 -6.60 13.95 20.20
C ARG A 118 -6.32 12.46 20.28
N ASN A 119 -5.81 12.08 21.44
CA ASN A 119 -5.55 10.73 21.90
C ASN A 119 -6.90 10.02 22.10
N ASN A 120 -7.29 9.16 21.16
CA ASN A 120 -8.40 8.24 21.36
C ASN A 120 -7.89 6.84 21.03
N TRP A 121 -7.86 5.99 22.04
CA TRP A 121 -7.45 4.58 22.06
C TRP A 121 -8.18 3.65 21.05
N LEU A 122 -9.12 4.19 20.27
CA LEU A 122 -9.86 3.50 19.22
C LEU A 122 -10.10 4.50 18.06
N LYS A 123 -9.07 4.80 17.28
CA LYS A 123 -9.21 5.49 15.99
C LYS A 123 -9.16 4.48 14.85
N PHE A 124 -10.32 4.20 14.25
CA PHE A 124 -10.42 3.66 12.88
C PHE A 124 -10.69 4.81 11.91
N GLU A 125 -9.91 5.89 12.00
CA GLU A 125 -9.95 7.00 11.06
C GLU A 125 -8.54 7.27 10.53
N PRO A 126 -8.01 6.41 9.63
CA PRO A 126 -6.76 6.70 8.91
C PRO A 126 -6.97 7.73 7.79
N PHE A 127 -8.10 8.43 7.81
CA PHE A 127 -8.73 9.03 6.64
C PHE A 127 -9.25 10.42 7.01
N GLN A 128 -8.40 11.43 6.89
CA GLN A 128 -8.77 12.82 7.20
C GLN A 128 -9.33 13.51 5.95
N GLY A 129 -10.43 14.26 6.12
CA GLY A 129 -11.04 15.02 5.03
C GLY A 129 -11.68 14.12 3.99
N LEU A 130 -12.81 13.51 4.35
CA LEU A 130 -13.74 12.97 3.36
C LEU A 130 -14.29 14.15 2.57
N ASN A 131 -13.60 14.52 1.48
CA ASN A 131 -14.34 14.97 0.31
C ASN A 131 -15.00 13.72 -0.27
N ASP A 132 -16.17 13.87 -0.89
CA ASP A 132 -17.02 12.73 -1.26
C ASP A 132 -16.24 11.59 -1.93
N ASP A 133 -15.17 11.87 -2.69
CA ASP A 133 -14.40 10.88 -3.47
C ASP A 133 -12.92 10.69 -3.10
N THR A 134 -12.37 11.45 -2.16
CA THR A 134 -10.94 11.38 -1.81
C THR A 134 -10.67 11.50 -0.34
N VAL A 135 -9.59 10.89 0.11
CA VAL A 135 -9.19 10.86 1.50
C VAL A 135 -7.69 11.09 1.65
N LEU A 136 -7.27 11.87 2.66
CA LEU A 136 -5.87 12.11 2.98
C LEU A 136 -5.32 11.10 3.99
N ILE A 137 -4.15 10.53 3.70
CA ILE A 137 -3.38 9.65 4.59
C ILE A 137 -2.00 10.26 4.85
N GLU A 138 -1.58 10.30 6.12
CA GLU A 138 -0.32 10.90 6.57
C GLU A 138 0.85 9.88 6.54
N ASN A 139 0.98 9.10 5.47
CA ASN A 139 2.04 8.09 5.29
C ASN A 139 3.28 8.71 4.62
N VAL A 140 3.95 9.61 5.35
CA VAL A 140 5.16 10.29 4.87
C VAL A 140 6.24 10.10 5.92
N THR A 141 7.34 9.43 5.55
CA THR A 141 8.51 9.29 6.42
C THR A 141 9.62 10.20 5.94
N ILE A 142 10.23 10.93 6.87
CA ILE A 142 11.46 11.68 6.60
C ILE A 142 12.66 10.89 7.11
N LYS A 143 13.71 10.85 6.29
CA LYS A 143 15.04 10.39 6.68
C LYS A 143 16.05 11.51 6.49
N ILE A 144 16.98 11.61 7.42
CA ILE A 144 18.06 12.59 7.36
C ILE A 144 19.36 11.82 7.13
N LEU A 145 20.07 12.19 6.07
CA LEU A 145 21.36 11.62 5.73
C LEU A 145 22.42 12.72 5.65
N LYS A 146 23.69 12.37 5.84
CA LYS A 146 24.80 13.29 5.57
C LYS A 146 24.97 13.46 4.06
N SER A 147 25.01 14.70 3.58
CA SER A 147 25.31 15.00 2.18
C SER A 147 26.78 14.71 1.87
N PRO A 148 27.09 14.10 0.73
CA PRO A 148 28.47 13.96 0.25
C PRO A 148 29.04 15.27 -0.30
N THR A 149 28.18 16.28 -0.53
CA THR A 149 28.57 17.59 -1.07
C THR A 149 28.32 18.69 -0.03
N ASP A 150 28.74 19.93 -0.32
CA ASP A 150 28.45 21.10 0.51
C ASP A 150 27.05 21.70 0.27
N SER A 151 26.20 21.00 -0.46
CA SER A 151 24.85 21.43 -0.81
C SER A 151 23.82 20.45 -0.28
N PHE A 152 22.64 20.98 0.04
CA PHE A 152 21.48 20.17 0.32
C PHE A 152 21.07 19.40 -0.93
N LYS A 153 20.65 18.15 -0.75
CA LYS A 153 20.00 17.33 -1.77
C LYS A 153 18.77 16.69 -1.14
N VAL A 154 17.70 16.55 -1.90
CA VAL A 154 16.47 15.88 -1.45
C VAL A 154 16.08 14.84 -2.48
N THR A 155 15.84 13.61 -2.03
CA THR A 155 15.29 12.54 -2.87
C THR A 155 13.97 12.06 -2.31
N MET A 156 13.09 11.64 -3.21
CA MET A 156 11.77 11.13 -2.90
C MET A 156 11.62 9.73 -3.46
N LEU A 157 11.09 8.84 -2.64
CA LEU A 157 10.72 7.48 -3.00
C LEU A 157 9.21 7.34 -2.85
N LYS A 158 8.57 6.84 -3.92
CA LYS A 158 7.14 6.54 -3.96
C LYS A 158 6.94 5.04 -3.86
N MET A 159 6.16 4.61 -2.88
CA MET A 159 5.89 3.20 -2.64
C MET A 159 4.40 2.90 -2.63
N ALA A 160 4.06 1.73 -3.14
CA ALA A 160 2.72 1.17 -3.10
C ALA A 160 2.79 -0.36 -3.24
N ASN A 161 1.77 -1.03 -2.73
CA ASN A 161 1.58 -2.46 -2.92
C ASN A 161 0.55 -2.73 -4.02
N GLY A 162 0.54 -3.97 -4.50
CA GLY A 162 -0.41 -4.45 -5.48
C GLY A 162 -0.47 -5.97 -5.50
N SER A 163 -1.46 -6.50 -6.22
CA SER A 163 -1.59 -7.94 -6.42
C SER A 163 -0.41 -8.54 -7.18
N VAL A 164 0.20 -7.74 -8.05
CA VAL A 164 1.44 -8.02 -8.78
C VAL A 164 2.28 -6.74 -8.88
N ARG A 165 3.60 -6.90 -9.10
CA ARG A 165 4.54 -5.77 -9.14
C ARG A 165 4.16 -4.67 -10.14
N HIS A 166 3.69 -5.02 -11.33
CA HIS A 166 3.29 -4.03 -12.33
C HIS A 166 2.10 -3.15 -11.87
N VAL A 167 1.17 -3.73 -11.12
CA VAL A 167 0.05 -2.98 -10.52
C VAL A 167 0.58 -2.04 -9.45
N ALA A 168 1.47 -2.53 -8.58
CA ALA A 168 2.14 -1.74 -7.55
C ALA A 168 2.93 -0.56 -8.16
N ASP A 169 3.70 -0.80 -9.22
CA ASP A 169 4.44 0.25 -9.96
C ASP A 169 3.49 1.32 -10.52
N THR A 170 2.33 0.91 -11.01
CA THR A 170 1.31 1.84 -11.55
C THR A 170 0.71 2.69 -10.45
N LEU A 171 0.32 2.08 -9.32
CA LEU A 171 -0.20 2.81 -8.16
C LEU A 171 0.83 3.79 -7.59
N ALA A 172 2.10 3.39 -7.48
CA ALA A 172 3.18 4.26 -7.01
C ALA A 172 3.38 5.50 -7.90
N ARG A 173 3.23 5.36 -9.23
CA ARG A 173 3.29 6.49 -10.17
C ARG A 173 2.10 7.45 -10.04
N LEU A 174 0.94 6.95 -9.64
CA LEU A 174 -0.28 7.76 -9.44
C LEU A 174 -0.25 8.58 -8.16
N ILE A 175 0.69 8.31 -7.24
CA ILE A 175 0.83 9.10 -6.00
C ILE A 175 1.19 10.54 -6.34
N GLN A 176 0.26 11.45 -6.03
CA GLN A 176 0.44 12.89 -6.12
C GLN A 176 0.97 13.40 -4.78
N PHE A 177 2.23 13.86 -4.79
CA PHE A 177 2.90 14.41 -3.62
C PHE A 177 3.91 15.46 -4.08
N ASN A 178 3.73 16.69 -3.63
CA ASN A 178 4.56 17.82 -4.01
C ASN A 178 5.54 18.18 -2.90
N VAL A 179 6.76 18.51 -3.32
CA VAL A 179 7.81 19.03 -2.45
C VAL A 179 8.44 20.22 -3.18
N ALA A 180 8.47 21.38 -2.52
CA ALA A 180 9.02 22.59 -3.10
C ALA A 180 9.83 23.37 -2.06
N GLN A 181 10.98 23.89 -2.47
CA GLN A 181 11.78 24.78 -1.65
C GLN A 181 11.37 26.24 -1.84
N ARG A 182 11.17 26.94 -0.72
CA ARG A 182 11.00 28.40 -0.63
C ARG A 182 12.05 28.94 0.32
N ASP A 183 13.14 29.48 -0.23
CA ASP A 183 14.30 29.94 0.53
C ASP A 183 14.90 28.85 1.44
N SER A 184 14.72 28.95 2.75
CA SER A 184 15.15 27.96 3.75
C SER A 184 14.07 26.93 4.10
N LEU A 185 12.85 27.08 3.58
CA LEU A 185 11.72 26.19 3.87
C LEU A 185 11.59 25.12 2.80
N LEU A 186 11.57 23.84 3.21
CA LEU A 186 11.17 22.72 2.38
C LEU A 186 9.71 22.42 2.68
N VAL A 187 8.82 22.86 1.79
CA VAL A 187 7.38 22.74 1.95
C VAL A 187 6.91 21.44 1.29
N LEU A 188 6.32 20.56 2.10
CA LEU A 188 5.75 19.28 1.66
C LEU A 188 4.22 19.33 1.64
N ASP A 189 3.61 18.47 0.85
CA ASP A 189 2.21 18.13 1.07
C ASP A 189 2.01 17.41 2.41
N LYS A 190 0.88 17.67 3.08
CA LYS A 190 0.59 17.11 4.41
C LYS A 190 0.46 15.58 4.41
N GLY A 191 0.06 15.00 3.27
CA GLY A 191 -0.16 13.57 3.14
C GLY A 191 -0.49 13.19 1.70
N ILE A 192 -0.79 11.91 1.51
CA ILE A 192 -1.11 11.32 0.21
C ILE A 192 -2.63 11.28 0.07
N THR A 193 -3.15 11.75 -1.07
CA THR A 193 -4.57 11.64 -1.40
C THR A 193 -4.86 10.28 -2.03
N ILE A 194 -5.80 9.54 -1.46
CA ILE A 194 -6.33 8.28 -1.98
C ILE A 194 -7.74 8.49 -2.50
N ASN A 195 -8.01 7.99 -3.70
CA ASN A 195 -9.33 8.02 -4.32
C ASN A 195 -10.02 6.64 -4.19
N LYS A 196 -11.32 6.59 -4.49
CA LYS A 196 -12.10 5.34 -4.49
C LYS A 196 -11.73 4.37 -5.63
N THR A 197 -11.07 4.87 -6.68
CA THR A 197 -10.72 4.10 -7.88
C THR A 197 -9.45 3.27 -7.69
N ASP A 198 -8.36 3.94 -7.31
CA ASP A 198 -7.03 3.35 -7.14
C ASP A 198 -6.91 2.66 -5.77
N LYS A 199 -7.71 3.13 -4.80
CA LYS A 199 -7.85 2.56 -3.45
C LYS A 199 -6.54 2.59 -2.67
N TRP A 200 -6.64 2.33 -1.38
CA TRP A 200 -5.48 2.29 -0.50
C TRP A 200 -4.77 0.94 -0.60
N ARG A 201 -3.49 0.96 -0.91
CA ARG A 201 -2.61 -0.19 -1.08
C ARG A 201 -1.23 0.11 -0.48
N ASN A 202 -1.16 0.44 0.81
CA ASN A 202 0.07 0.85 1.49
C ASN A 202 0.86 1.95 0.75
N GLN A 203 0.16 2.94 0.20
CA GLN A 203 0.87 4.06 -0.41
C GLN A 203 1.68 4.80 0.66
N HIS A 204 2.95 5.06 0.35
CA HIS A 204 3.89 5.65 1.27
C HIS A 204 4.91 6.51 0.50
N ILE A 205 5.29 7.63 1.11
CA ILE A 205 6.37 8.48 0.63
C ILE A 205 7.53 8.42 1.61
N LEU A 206 8.71 8.12 1.10
CA LEU A 206 9.96 8.23 1.84
C LEU A 206 10.76 9.40 1.28
N LEU A 207 10.91 10.45 2.09
CA LEU A 207 11.66 11.65 1.73
C LEU A 207 13.01 11.61 2.43
N THR A 208 14.09 11.58 1.66
CA THR A 208 15.45 11.61 2.19
C THR A 208 16.06 12.98 1.99
N ILE A 209 16.49 13.59 3.08
CA ILE A 209 17.12 14.92 3.10
C ILE A 209 18.60 14.74 3.40
N TYR A 210 19.43 15.04 2.41
CA TYR A 210 20.88 15.04 2.52
C TYR A 210 21.35 16.40 3.02
N VAL A 211 21.86 16.43 4.25
CA VAL A 211 22.30 17.65 4.94
C VAL A 211 23.83 17.74 4.89
N PRO A 212 24.41 18.81 4.31
CA PRO A 212 25.86 19.01 4.28
C PRO A 212 26.42 19.38 5.65
N VAL A 213 27.69 19.02 5.90
CA VAL A 213 28.37 19.30 7.16
C VAL A 213 28.47 20.82 7.39
N GLY A 214 28.15 21.26 8.61
CA GLY A 214 28.15 22.67 9.00
C GLY A 214 26.82 23.39 8.78
N LYS A 215 25.84 22.74 8.12
CA LYS A 215 24.50 23.31 7.91
C LYS A 215 23.47 22.74 8.85
N GLN A 216 22.37 23.48 9.02
CA GLN A 216 21.33 23.16 9.99
C GLN A 216 20.08 22.56 9.33
N VAL A 217 19.42 21.66 10.05
CA VAL A 217 18.13 21.08 9.65
C VAL A 217 17.17 21.10 10.83
N ARG A 218 15.90 21.38 10.54
CA ARG A 218 14.79 21.27 11.48
C ARG A 218 13.62 20.62 10.80
N VAL A 219 13.05 19.59 11.40
CA VAL A 219 11.79 19.00 10.95
C VAL A 219 10.68 19.52 11.84
N ASP A 220 9.70 20.24 11.30
CA ASP A 220 8.57 20.76 12.08
C ASP A 220 7.66 19.60 12.52
N ARG A 221 7.02 19.76 13.69
CA ARG A 221 6.07 18.81 14.26
C ARG A 221 4.80 18.61 13.43
N ASN A 222 4.60 19.50 12.45
CA ASN A 222 3.49 19.39 11.51
C ASN A 222 3.76 18.37 10.39
N VAL A 223 5.00 17.91 10.25
CA VAL A 223 5.35 16.84 9.33
C VAL A 223 5.17 15.52 10.07
N GLY A 224 4.04 14.86 9.81
CA GLY A 224 3.63 13.68 10.55
C GLY A 224 4.74 12.63 10.63
N TRP A 225 5.03 12.16 11.85
CA TRP A 225 5.94 11.05 12.11
C TRP A 225 5.28 10.09 13.11
N GLY A 226 5.37 8.79 12.85
CA GLY A 226 4.95 7.75 13.81
C GLY A 226 3.49 7.27 13.71
N HIS A 227 2.74 7.63 12.67
CA HIS A 227 1.37 7.15 12.43
C HIS A 227 1.20 6.51 11.05
N ASP A 228 2.24 5.82 10.56
CA ASP A 228 2.18 5.11 9.28
C ASP A 228 1.12 4.02 9.32
N VAL A 229 0.04 4.23 8.56
CA VAL A 229 -1.01 3.24 8.39
C VAL A 229 -0.55 2.28 7.33
N HIS A 230 -0.37 1.01 7.69
CA HIS A 230 0.08 -0.02 6.77
C HIS A 230 -0.58 -1.36 7.05
N PHE A 231 -0.56 -2.24 6.05
CA PHE A 231 -1.07 -3.60 6.13
C PHE A 231 -0.02 -4.59 5.64
N ASN A 232 0.49 -5.44 6.55
CA ASN A 232 1.59 -6.38 6.27
C ASN A 232 1.18 -7.64 5.49
N GLY A 233 0.01 -7.64 4.85
CA GLY A 233 -0.47 -8.78 4.08
C GLY A 233 -0.60 -10.07 4.90
N PHE A 234 -0.71 -11.21 4.21
CA PHE A 234 -0.62 -12.54 4.85
C PHE A 234 0.80 -13.03 5.06
N ALA A 235 1.77 -12.38 4.44
CA ALA A 235 3.17 -12.77 4.54
C ALA A 235 3.79 -12.30 5.87
N PHE A 236 3.13 -11.39 6.61
CA PHE A 236 3.69 -10.72 7.79
C PHE A 236 5.10 -10.18 7.54
N THR A 237 5.39 -9.83 6.28
CA THR A 237 6.65 -9.23 5.89
C THR A 237 6.56 -7.74 6.16
N ASP A 238 7.51 -7.22 6.93
CA ASP A 238 7.60 -5.80 7.27
C ASP A 238 8.25 -5.03 6.11
N ASP A 239 7.70 -5.20 4.91
CA ASP A 239 8.30 -4.72 3.65
C ASP A 239 8.27 -3.19 3.51
N ASN A 240 7.60 -2.49 4.44
CA ASN A 240 7.46 -1.03 4.42
C ASN A 240 8.61 -0.32 5.14
N TYR A 241 9.41 -1.02 5.95
CA TYR A 241 10.58 -0.44 6.59
C TYR A 241 11.80 -0.55 5.66
N ILE A 242 12.14 0.56 5.00
CA ILE A 242 13.40 0.66 4.26
C ILE A 242 14.48 1.09 5.26
N ASP A 243 15.51 0.27 5.48
CA ASP A 243 16.73 0.72 6.15
C ASP A 243 17.65 1.40 5.13
N ILE A 244 18.22 2.56 5.49
CA ILE A 244 19.16 3.27 4.62
C ILE A 244 20.48 3.40 5.35
N ASP A 245 21.55 2.92 4.72
CA ASP A 245 22.90 3.05 5.23
C ASP A 245 23.26 4.52 5.47
N GLY A 246 23.73 4.83 6.68
CA GLY A 246 24.12 6.19 7.06
C GLY A 246 22.96 7.13 7.40
N GLU A 247 21.75 6.61 7.59
CA GLU A 247 20.64 7.35 8.19
C GLU A 247 21.01 7.85 9.61
N GLU A 248 20.72 9.12 9.87
CA GLU A 248 20.80 9.71 11.21
C GLU A 248 19.55 9.34 12.02
N LYS A 249 19.76 8.73 13.18
CA LYS A 249 18.71 8.25 14.10
C LYS A 249 18.63 9.13 15.35
N GLY A 250 17.54 8.99 16.11
CA GLY A 250 17.36 9.62 17.43
C GLY A 250 17.05 11.12 17.40
N TRP A 251 16.73 11.70 16.25
CA TRP A 251 16.33 13.10 16.17
C TRP A 251 14.84 13.29 16.52
N ASP A 252 14.52 14.45 17.07
CA ASP A 252 13.17 14.82 17.50
C ASP A 252 12.59 15.95 16.64
N GLU A 253 11.26 15.93 16.49
CA GLU A 253 10.52 16.98 15.80
C GLU A 253 10.54 18.33 16.54
N GLY A 254 10.66 19.40 15.77
CA GLY A 254 10.70 20.78 16.21
C GLY A 254 12.05 21.23 16.79
N VAL A 255 13.07 20.36 16.80
CA VAL A 255 14.41 20.65 17.31
C VAL A 255 15.35 21.05 16.17
N ASP A 256 16.17 22.07 16.41
CA ASP A 256 17.22 22.51 15.49
C ASP A 256 18.47 21.66 15.66
N TYR A 257 18.90 21.06 14.55
CA TYR A 257 20.12 20.27 14.47
C TYR A 257 21.13 20.88 13.51
N ILE A 258 22.42 20.64 13.77
CA ILE A 258 23.54 20.91 12.88
C ILE A 258 24.22 19.59 12.49
N MET A 259 24.48 19.42 11.20
CA MET A 259 25.22 18.25 10.72
C MET A 259 26.71 18.44 11.00
N LYS A 260 27.32 17.50 11.73
CA LYS A 260 28.77 17.42 11.93
C LYS A 260 29.33 16.20 11.18
N ALA A 261 30.66 16.09 11.10
CA ALA A 261 31.32 14.97 10.43
C ALA A 261 30.89 13.59 10.97
N LYS A 262 30.58 13.50 12.28
CA LYS A 262 30.18 12.29 13.01
C LYS A 262 28.66 12.03 13.03
N GLY A 263 27.85 12.98 12.57
CA GLY A 263 26.38 12.84 12.53
C GLY A 263 25.66 14.11 12.97
N LEU A 264 24.39 13.94 13.35
CA LEU A 264 23.49 15.03 13.70
C LEU A 264 23.62 15.45 15.17
N TYR A 265 23.73 16.75 15.44
CA TYR A 265 23.88 17.31 16.80
C TYR A 265 22.90 18.45 17.04
N THR A 266 22.35 18.56 18.23
CA THR A 266 21.60 19.75 18.66
C THR A 266 22.51 20.98 18.67
N LEU A 267 21.93 22.17 18.67
CA LEU A 267 22.70 23.41 18.82
C LEU A 267 23.45 23.50 20.16
N ALA A 268 22.98 22.78 21.18
CA ALA A 268 23.67 22.65 22.47
C ALA A 268 24.87 21.69 22.43
N GLY A 269 25.06 20.95 21.33
CA GLY A 269 26.18 20.06 21.12
C GLY A 269 25.94 18.60 21.51
N GLU A 270 24.72 18.22 21.85
CA GLU A 270 24.33 16.83 22.12
C GLU A 270 24.05 16.09 20.80
N PRO A 271 24.55 14.87 20.57
CA PRO A 271 24.18 14.12 19.37
C PRO A 271 22.71 13.69 19.44
N ALA A 272 22.07 13.63 18.27
CA ALA A 272 20.71 13.11 18.14
C ALA A 272 20.65 11.61 18.49
N ASP A 273 21.60 10.84 17.98
CA ASP A 273 21.66 9.41 18.23
C ASP A 273 22.25 9.13 19.62
N TRP A 274 21.42 8.57 20.50
CA TRP A 274 21.81 8.20 21.86
C TRP A 274 22.88 7.10 21.87
N ASP A 275 22.93 6.22 20.86
CA ASP A 275 23.93 5.15 20.75
C ASP A 275 25.31 5.66 20.32
N LYS A 276 25.40 6.86 19.73
CA LYS A 276 26.67 7.48 19.31
C LYS A 276 27.42 8.13 20.49
N ASN A 277 26.77 8.30 21.64
CA ASN A 277 27.40 8.69 22.90
C ASN A 277 27.93 7.44 23.61
N GLY A 278 29.15 7.02 23.27
CA GLY A 278 29.84 5.90 23.93
C GLY A 278 30.21 6.11 25.41
N ASP A 279 29.43 6.84 26.19
CA ASP A 279 29.59 6.97 27.64
C ASP A 279 28.26 7.44 28.27
N HIS A 280 27.61 6.54 29.02
CA HIS A 280 27.25 6.78 30.43
C HIS A 280 26.41 5.61 30.98
N SER A 281 27.09 4.78 31.79
CA SER A 281 26.49 4.23 33.00
C SER A 281 25.76 5.36 33.73
N LYS A 282 24.45 5.23 33.93
CA LYS A 282 23.73 6.06 34.89
C LYS A 282 24.38 5.85 36.27
N LYS A 283 25.19 6.82 36.72
CA LYS A 283 25.48 7.05 38.13
C LYS A 283 24.17 7.47 38.79
N ASN A 284 23.38 6.49 39.24
CA ASN A 284 22.42 6.72 40.30
C ASN A 284 23.20 6.69 41.62
N ASN A 285 23.80 7.82 41.99
CA ASN A 285 24.00 8.12 43.39
C ASN A 285 22.72 8.84 43.84
N ASP A 286 21.84 8.11 44.50
CA ASP A 286 21.29 8.59 45.76
C ASP A 286 20.77 7.39 46.56
N ALA A 287 21.29 7.35 47.78
CA ALA A 287 21.18 6.27 48.73
C ALA A 287 19.92 6.44 49.61
N ASN A 288 19.43 5.29 50.07
CA ASN A 288 18.54 5.06 51.23
C ASN A 288 17.05 5.36 50.98
N ASN A 289 16.08 4.48 51.25
CA ASN A 289 16.12 3.30 52.12
C ASN A 289 14.90 2.38 51.86
N ASP A 290 15.13 1.10 52.13
CA ASP A 290 14.19 0.03 52.53
C ASP A 290 13.09 -0.50 51.58
N GLY A 291 13.37 -1.69 51.04
CA GLY A 291 12.71 -2.87 51.58
C GLY A 291 11.64 -3.55 50.72
N ASN A 292 12.04 -4.23 49.64
CA ASN A 292 11.69 -5.65 49.50
C ASN A 292 12.53 -6.37 48.44
N ASN A 293 13.08 -7.50 48.86
CA ASN A 293 13.79 -8.49 48.07
C ASN A 293 12.82 -9.16 47.09
N ASP A 294 13.17 -9.20 45.81
CA ASP A 294 13.00 -10.41 45.01
C ASP A 294 14.10 -10.45 43.93
N ASN A 295 14.91 -11.50 44.02
CA ASN A 295 16.02 -11.80 43.13
C ASN A 295 15.50 -12.11 41.71
N ASN A 296 16.03 -11.41 40.71
CA ASN A 296 16.28 -12.04 39.40
C ASN A 296 17.32 -11.27 38.58
N ASP A 297 18.53 -11.81 38.60
CA ASP A 297 19.52 -11.90 37.52
C ASP A 297 19.56 -10.78 36.47
N ASN A 298 20.53 -9.89 36.69
CA ASN A 298 21.21 -9.10 35.66
C ASN A 298 21.59 -9.98 34.46
N LYS A 299 20.90 -9.80 33.32
CA LYS A 299 21.47 -10.08 32.00
C LYS A 299 21.79 -8.79 31.29
N SER A 300 23.05 -8.41 31.45
CA SER A 300 23.83 -7.61 30.51
C SER A 300 23.48 -8.00 29.06
N TYR A 301 22.94 -7.05 28.30
CA TYR A 301 22.84 -7.15 26.85
C TYR A 301 24.26 -7.03 26.29
N ASN A 302 24.91 -8.19 26.17
CA ASN A 302 26.20 -8.31 25.52
C ASN A 302 25.99 -8.13 24.00
N LYS A 303 26.61 -7.09 23.45
CA LYS A 303 26.68 -6.79 22.02
C LYS A 303 27.54 -7.87 21.35
N ASN A 304 26.91 -8.99 21.00
CA ASN A 304 27.51 -9.97 20.12
C ASN A 304 27.26 -9.54 18.67
N ASP A 305 28.33 -9.00 18.09
CA ASP A 305 28.60 -8.99 16.67
C ASP A 305 28.35 -10.39 16.10
N SER A 306 27.29 -10.54 15.31
CA SER A 306 26.94 -11.78 14.63
C SER A 306 26.21 -11.41 13.36
N GLY A 307 27.00 -11.17 12.30
CA GLY A 307 26.50 -11.13 10.95
C GLY A 307 25.60 -12.34 10.68
N TYR A 308 24.41 -12.07 10.15
CA TYR A 308 23.45 -13.09 9.75
C TYR A 308 24.05 -13.98 8.66
N ARG A 309 24.74 -15.05 9.08
CA ARG A 309 25.13 -16.14 8.21
C ARG A 309 23.93 -17.06 8.08
N TYR A 310 23.23 -16.99 6.94
CA TYR A 310 22.20 -17.95 6.55
C TYR A 310 22.84 -19.36 6.50
N ASN A 311 22.70 -20.13 7.57
CA ASN A 311 22.96 -21.57 7.53
C ASN A 311 21.71 -22.26 6.97
N ALA A 312 21.53 -22.14 5.65
CA ALA A 312 20.58 -22.98 4.93
C ALA A 312 21.20 -24.37 4.76
N THR A 313 20.61 -25.38 5.42
CA THR A 313 20.99 -26.78 5.21
C THR A 313 20.86 -27.17 3.74
N PRO A 314 21.77 -27.99 3.15
CA PRO A 314 21.79 -28.29 1.72
C PRO A 314 20.45 -28.79 1.16
N GLN A 315 19.72 -29.61 1.94
CA GLN A 315 18.40 -30.12 1.58
C GLN A 315 17.34 -29.02 1.40
N LYS A 316 17.42 -27.93 2.18
CA LYS A 316 16.48 -26.80 2.08
C LYS A 316 16.79 -25.94 0.85
N ILE A 317 18.07 -25.75 0.52
CA ILE A 317 18.50 -25.03 -0.71
C ILE A 317 18.04 -25.79 -1.97
N ASP A 318 18.20 -27.11 -2.00
CA ASP A 318 17.80 -27.92 -3.15
C ASP A 318 16.28 -27.92 -3.34
N SER A 319 15.51 -27.97 -2.25
CA SER A 319 14.04 -27.85 -2.30
C SER A 319 13.58 -26.48 -2.82
N LEU A 320 14.27 -25.40 -2.45
CA LEU A 320 13.98 -24.04 -2.91
C LEU A 320 14.34 -23.85 -4.38
N LYS A 321 15.50 -24.35 -4.83
CA LYS A 321 15.88 -24.35 -6.25
C LYS A 321 14.91 -25.16 -7.10
N LEU A 322 14.45 -26.31 -6.60
CA LEU A 322 13.46 -27.14 -7.29
C LEU A 322 12.10 -26.43 -7.40
N ASN A 323 11.65 -25.76 -6.34
CA ASN A 323 10.42 -24.98 -6.37
C ASN A 323 10.52 -23.76 -7.29
N LEU A 324 11.67 -23.07 -7.29
CA LEU A 324 11.90 -21.93 -8.20
C LEU A 324 11.88 -22.39 -9.66
N LYS A 325 12.48 -23.54 -9.98
CA LYS A 325 12.48 -24.13 -11.33
C LYS A 325 11.08 -24.56 -11.76
N LYS A 326 10.28 -25.13 -10.86
CA LYS A 326 8.86 -25.46 -11.13
C LYS A 326 8.03 -24.21 -11.43
N ILE A 327 8.21 -23.14 -10.66
CA ILE A 327 7.49 -21.87 -10.87
C ILE A 327 7.89 -21.25 -12.21
N GLN A 328 9.18 -21.22 -12.54
CA GLN A 328 9.65 -20.73 -13.84
C GLN A 328 9.08 -21.55 -15.01
N GLN A 329 8.99 -22.87 -14.85
CA GLN A 329 8.44 -23.76 -15.87
C GLN A 329 6.93 -23.57 -16.04
N GLN A 330 6.18 -23.42 -14.95
CA GLN A 330 4.75 -23.07 -15.00
C GLN A 330 4.51 -21.72 -15.67
N TYR A 331 5.35 -20.72 -15.41
CA TYR A 331 5.25 -19.41 -16.04
C TYR A 331 5.53 -19.50 -17.55
N LYS A 332 6.55 -20.26 -17.95
CA LYS A 332 6.88 -20.51 -19.35
C LYS A 332 5.75 -21.26 -20.09
N ASP A 333 5.17 -22.27 -19.46
CA ASP A 333 4.06 -23.04 -20.03
C ASP A 333 2.79 -22.18 -20.17
N SER A 334 2.52 -21.30 -19.20
CA SER A 334 1.41 -20.33 -19.28
C SER A 334 1.61 -19.34 -20.42
N LEU A 335 2.82 -18.77 -20.57
CA LEU A 335 3.14 -17.87 -21.68
C LEU A 335 3.03 -18.57 -23.05
N LEU A 336 3.49 -19.82 -23.15
CA LEU A 336 3.36 -20.62 -24.38
C LEU A 336 1.90 -20.96 -24.72
N LYS A 337 1.03 -21.06 -23.72
CA LYS A 337 -0.40 -21.27 -23.93
C LYS A 337 -1.05 -19.98 -24.43
N GLU A 338 -0.74 -18.85 -23.80
CA GLU A 338 -1.25 -17.53 -24.19
C GLU A 338 -0.79 -17.13 -25.60
N GLN A 339 0.48 -17.40 -25.96
CA GLN A 339 0.98 -17.21 -27.33
C GLN A 339 0.20 -18.03 -28.37
N ARG A 340 -0.10 -19.31 -28.06
CA ARG A 340 -0.91 -20.17 -28.95
C ARG A 340 -2.35 -19.67 -29.10
N GLU A 341 -2.94 -19.15 -28.03
CA GLU A 341 -4.29 -18.58 -28.08
C GLU A 341 -4.33 -17.29 -28.94
N ILE A 342 -3.32 -16.43 -28.81
CA ILE A 342 -3.16 -15.23 -29.64
C ILE A 342 -2.96 -15.61 -31.12
N GLU A 343 -2.12 -16.60 -31.41
CA GLU A 343 -1.86 -17.05 -32.78
C GLU A 343 -3.11 -17.64 -33.43
N LYS A 344 -3.88 -18.44 -32.68
CA LYS A 344 -5.19 -18.96 -33.13
C LYS A 344 -6.19 -17.84 -33.40
N GLN A 345 -6.27 -16.82 -32.53
CA GLN A 345 -7.12 -15.66 -32.77
C GLN A 345 -6.69 -14.89 -34.02
N LYS A 346 -5.38 -14.76 -34.27
CA LYS A 346 -4.85 -14.09 -35.46
C LYS A 346 -5.24 -14.85 -36.73
N GLU A 347 -5.16 -16.17 -36.72
CA GLU A 347 -5.55 -17.02 -37.86
C GLU A 347 -7.08 -16.94 -38.11
N ASP A 348 -7.89 -16.97 -37.05
CA ASP A 348 -9.35 -16.81 -37.16
C ASP A 348 -9.73 -15.42 -37.71
N ASN A 349 -9.01 -14.38 -37.30
CA ASN A 349 -9.21 -13.02 -37.83
C ASN A 349 -8.78 -12.90 -39.29
N GLN A 350 -7.71 -13.58 -39.72
CA GLN A 350 -7.32 -13.64 -41.13
C GLN A 350 -8.38 -14.34 -41.99
N LYS A 351 -8.92 -15.48 -41.53
CA LYS A 351 -10.01 -16.18 -42.24
C LYS A 351 -11.28 -15.32 -42.35
N LYS A 352 -11.58 -14.52 -41.33
CA LYS A 352 -12.68 -13.54 -41.39
C LYS A 352 -12.42 -12.44 -42.43
N LEU A 353 -11.20 -11.92 -42.49
CA LEU A 353 -10.79 -10.93 -43.49
C LEU A 353 -10.89 -11.49 -44.92
N GLU A 354 -10.43 -12.70 -45.16
CA GLU A 354 -10.54 -13.35 -46.48
C GLU A 354 -12.01 -13.54 -46.90
N LYS A 355 -12.89 -13.98 -46.00
CA LYS A 355 -14.32 -14.08 -46.29
C LYS A 355 -14.95 -12.73 -46.65
N ILE A 356 -14.54 -11.65 -45.96
CA ILE A 356 -15.01 -10.29 -46.27
C ILE A 356 -14.53 -9.85 -47.65
N ILE A 357 -13.27 -10.14 -48.00
CA ILE A 357 -12.70 -9.82 -49.31
C ILE A 357 -13.43 -10.58 -50.43
N VAL A 358 -13.68 -11.88 -50.27
CA VAL A 358 -14.42 -12.70 -51.25
C VAL A 358 -15.85 -12.19 -51.43
N THR A 359 -16.54 -11.86 -50.33
CA THR A 359 -17.90 -11.30 -50.39
C THR A 359 -17.93 -9.95 -51.13
N LYS A 360 -16.88 -9.13 -50.96
CA LYS A 360 -16.74 -7.85 -51.65
C LYS A 360 -16.46 -8.03 -53.15
N THR A 361 -15.60 -8.98 -53.54
CA THR A 361 -15.34 -9.28 -54.95
C THR A 361 -16.54 -9.86 -55.67
N ASP A 362 -17.36 -10.69 -54.99
CA ASP A 362 -18.61 -11.21 -55.55
C ASP A 362 -19.65 -10.10 -55.75
N PHE A 363 -19.70 -9.13 -54.82
CA PHE A 363 -20.55 -7.94 -54.95
C PHE A 363 -20.14 -7.07 -56.15
N ASP A 364 -18.84 -6.83 -56.33
CA ASP A 364 -18.30 -6.04 -57.45
C ASP A 364 -18.49 -6.75 -58.80
N ALA A 365 -18.38 -8.09 -58.84
CA ALA A 365 -18.62 -8.90 -60.04
C ALA A 365 -20.11 -8.95 -60.46
N ASN A 366 -21.04 -8.97 -59.49
CA ASN A 366 -22.48 -8.94 -59.78
C ASN A 366 -23.00 -7.52 -60.11
N GLY A 367 -22.41 -6.49 -59.52
CA GLY A 367 -22.65 -5.09 -59.88
C GLY A 367 -22.23 -4.77 -61.32
N SER A 368 -21.19 -5.42 -61.81
CA SER A 368 -20.71 -5.25 -63.20
C SER A 368 -21.59 -5.96 -64.24
N ARG A 369 -22.30 -7.04 -63.88
CA ARG A 369 -23.22 -7.76 -64.78
C ARG A 369 -24.57 -7.07 -64.98
N THR A 370 -24.97 -6.17 -64.09
CA THR A 370 -26.25 -5.45 -64.17
C THR A 370 -26.17 -4.14 -64.97
N LEU A 371 -24.97 -3.69 -65.35
CA LEU A 371 -24.75 -2.45 -66.11
C LEU A 371 -24.43 -2.66 -67.59
N GLN A 372 -24.38 -3.91 -68.09
CA GLN A 372 -24.15 -4.22 -69.51
C GLN A 372 -25.42 -4.44 -70.34
N SER A 373 -26.61 -4.37 -69.74
CA SER A 373 -27.89 -4.41 -70.47
C SER A 373 -28.70 -3.16 -70.16
N TYR A 374 -28.37 -2.02 -70.78
CA TYR A 374 -29.32 -0.96 -71.19
C TYR A 374 -28.50 0.16 -71.84
N SER A 375 -28.30 0.05 -73.15
CA SER A 375 -27.90 1.17 -74.03
C SER A 375 -29.14 1.63 -74.80
N PRO A 376 -29.56 2.91 -74.73
CA PRO A 376 -30.59 3.43 -75.62
C PRO A 376 -29.94 3.91 -76.91
N LEU A 377 -30.08 3.14 -77.99
CA LEU A 377 -29.83 3.60 -79.35
C LEU A 377 -31.15 3.71 -80.10
N ALA A 378 -31.48 4.96 -80.45
CA ALA A 378 -32.08 5.41 -81.71
C ALA A 378 -33.43 4.81 -82.15
N CYS A 379 -34.46 5.64 -82.28
CA CYS A 379 -34.80 6.25 -83.58
C CYS A 379 -36.14 7.00 -83.56
N ILE A 380 -36.09 8.08 -84.33
CA ILE A 380 -37.15 8.96 -84.84
C ILE A 380 -38.22 8.17 -85.63
N GLY A 381 -39.48 8.58 -85.52
CA GLY A 381 -40.58 8.11 -86.37
C GLY A 381 -41.83 8.99 -86.25
N LEU A 382 -41.97 9.91 -87.21
CA LEU A 382 -43.10 10.79 -87.53
C LEU A 382 -44.51 10.19 -87.37
N ILE A 383 -45.42 10.91 -86.70
CA ILE A 383 -46.64 11.62 -87.20
C ILE A 383 -47.41 12.15 -86.00
#